data_AF-A0A7S1QV57-F1
#
_entry.id   AF-A0A7S1QV57-F1
#
_cell.length_a   1.000
_cell.length_b   1.000
_cell.length_c   1.000
_cell.angle_alpha   90.00
_cell.angle_beta   90.00
_cell.angle_gamma   90.00
#
_symmetry.space_group_name_H-M   'P 1'
#
loop_
_entity.id
_entity.type
_entity.pdbx_description
1 polymer ?
#
loop_
_entity_poly.entity_id
_entity_poly.type
_entity_poly.pdbx_seq_one_letter_code
_entity_poly.pdbx_strand_id
1 'polypeptide(L)'
;TVSVLYWRTREPPRMSRSPTKPVLINGAARVPFHRLPVELLVTVIVEVLDQAESLAPIAAMSLVCRRWHELATHDHVWAYVARHYFVAFPLIRQVIASSSGGSPLHDPAPGWLRRAVSSTFDRVHDASTAGDGVRVIHRRTASGERRRPTKTAIVSSHSEIRRYLSQREHAHRVAERRRYVLHLFLSFTLFSIVMALVCFIAALEASGASAPPRGWGAASDIDAEGAVTATTTTTTAGVATGPLSIENGFNFLWATFVLVLATVVANIVMKAHFEPRPLFQRLHRHGELIVVSTTVLGVAVVAGGVPLYLLQCFCLASEAERAATNPWLVPLPTVVAALVWQASVAVRFRTHLRQWWAGALQLTPRRAYEVTANSTPLYLAAAMVAAVAYYETRAHAALVAGALIPFVACAVLGTLFLLDFVAGAKGMNGLASASLYLAAVTPALVIGGGIRGGTMLPVAVAAALFFAGHAQNLLQLLNSVDELEVLIASGRSSADDDDD
;
A
#
# COMPACT_ATOMS: atom_id res chain seq x y z
N THR A 1 7.32 -4.11 -48.28
CA THR A 1 6.64 -4.86 -49.36
C THR A 1 5.15 -4.67 -49.17
N VAL A 2 4.39 -4.25 -50.19
CA VAL A 2 2.96 -3.91 -50.02
C VAL A 2 2.14 -5.20 -49.90
N SER A 3 1.83 -5.60 -48.67
CA SER A 3 0.92 -6.71 -48.38
C SER A 3 -0.53 -6.22 -48.52
N VAL A 4 -1.22 -6.80 -49.51
CA VAL A 4 -2.61 -6.53 -49.86
C VAL A 4 -3.51 -7.14 -48.78
N LEU A 5 -4.17 -6.28 -47.99
CA LEU A 5 -5.22 -6.68 -47.04
C LEU A 5 -6.45 -7.20 -47.80
N TYR A 6 -6.64 -8.52 -47.75
CA TYR A 6 -7.82 -9.19 -48.29
C TYR A 6 -8.93 -9.16 -47.23
N TRP A 7 -10.03 -8.47 -47.53
CA TRP A 7 -11.21 -8.41 -46.66
C TRP A 7 -12.00 -9.73 -46.80
N ARG A 8 -11.91 -10.61 -45.80
CA ARG A 8 -12.65 -11.88 -45.73
C ARG A 8 -13.92 -11.67 -44.92
N THR A 9 -15.07 -11.58 -45.58
CA THR A 9 -16.38 -11.56 -44.92
C THR A 9 -16.65 -12.89 -44.21
N ARG A 10 -17.13 -12.80 -42.96
CA ARG A 10 -17.55 -13.93 -42.12
C ARG A 10 -18.53 -14.86 -42.84
N GLU A 11 -18.32 -16.16 -42.68
CA GLU A 11 -19.18 -17.25 -43.17
C GLU A 11 -20.59 -17.21 -42.53
N PRO A 12 -21.67 -17.41 -43.30
CA PRO A 12 -22.99 -17.74 -42.75
C PRO A 12 -23.11 -19.26 -42.49
N PRO A 13 -24.05 -19.70 -41.63
CA PRO A 13 -24.08 -21.07 -41.12
C PRO A 13 -24.53 -22.07 -42.18
N ARG A 14 -23.97 -23.29 -42.08
CA ARG A 14 -24.27 -24.44 -42.94
C ARG A 14 -25.73 -24.89 -42.76
N MET A 15 -26.50 -24.86 -43.85
CA MET A 15 -27.70 -25.68 -44.03
C MET A 15 -27.70 -26.37 -45.40
N SER A 16 -28.47 -27.44 -45.46
CA SER A 16 -28.30 -28.66 -46.23
C SER A 16 -28.55 -28.58 -47.75
N ARG A 17 -27.86 -29.50 -48.44
CA ARG A 17 -27.94 -29.89 -49.86
C ARG A 17 -29.33 -29.85 -50.51
N SER A 18 -29.43 -29.19 -51.66
CA SER A 18 -30.13 -29.68 -52.85
C SER A 18 -29.45 -29.15 -54.13
N PRO A 19 -29.46 -29.88 -55.26
CA PRO A 19 -28.77 -29.47 -56.47
C PRO A 19 -29.74 -28.70 -57.38
N THR A 20 -29.71 -27.37 -57.29
CA THR A 20 -30.29 -26.52 -58.33
C THR A 20 -29.20 -25.69 -58.98
N LYS A 21 -29.22 -25.70 -60.32
CA LYS A 21 -28.33 -25.06 -61.30
C LYS A 21 -27.67 -23.76 -60.80
N PRO A 22 -26.38 -23.53 -61.11
CA PRO A 22 -25.71 -22.27 -60.79
C PRO A 22 -26.36 -21.15 -61.60
N VAL A 23 -27.15 -20.31 -60.93
CA VAL A 23 -27.43 -18.96 -61.42
C VAL A 23 -26.14 -18.17 -61.19
N LEU A 24 -25.40 -17.97 -62.28
CA LEU A 24 -24.31 -17.01 -62.36
C LEU A 24 -24.88 -15.61 -62.08
N ILE A 25 -24.81 -15.16 -60.82
CA ILE A 25 -24.84 -13.73 -60.51
C ILE A 25 -23.43 -13.19 -60.76
N ASN A 26 -23.03 -13.20 -62.04
CA ASN A 26 -21.94 -12.37 -62.53
C ASN A 26 -22.51 -10.96 -62.75
N GLY A 27 -22.57 -10.19 -61.66
CA GLY A 27 -23.15 -8.85 -61.69
C GLY A 27 -22.77 -7.96 -60.51
N ALA A 28 -21.86 -8.39 -59.63
CA ALA A 28 -21.22 -7.45 -58.72
C ALA A 28 -20.19 -6.65 -59.55
N ALA A 29 -20.68 -5.62 -60.24
CA ALA A 29 -19.82 -4.59 -60.80
C ALA A 29 -18.83 -4.18 -59.70
N ARG A 30 -17.54 -4.46 -59.91
CA ARG A 30 -16.47 -3.98 -59.01
C ARG A 30 -16.60 -2.47 -59.01
N VAL A 31 -17.31 -1.91 -58.03
CA VAL A 31 -17.37 -0.47 -57.85
C VAL A 31 -15.95 -0.07 -57.54
N PRO A 32 -15.27 0.65 -58.44
CA PRO A 32 -13.90 1.02 -58.20
C PRO A 32 -13.89 1.86 -56.93
N PHE A 33 -12.99 1.59 -55.97
CA PHE A 33 -12.91 2.32 -54.69
C PHE A 33 -12.87 3.85 -54.88
N HIS A 34 -12.36 4.29 -56.03
CA HIS A 34 -12.33 5.66 -56.53
C HIS A 34 -13.70 6.20 -57.00
N ARG A 35 -14.81 5.49 -56.78
CA ARG A 35 -16.18 5.99 -57.02
C ARG A 35 -17.03 6.04 -55.75
N LEU A 36 -16.48 5.63 -54.61
CA LEU A 36 -17.20 5.72 -53.34
C LEU A 36 -17.38 7.19 -52.91
N PRO A 37 -18.56 7.56 -52.39
CA PRO A 37 -18.79 8.84 -51.73
C PRO A 37 -17.75 9.11 -50.64
N VAL A 38 -17.40 10.39 -50.45
CA VAL A 38 -16.37 10.81 -49.50
C VAL A 38 -16.75 10.42 -48.07
N GLU A 39 -18.04 10.44 -47.75
CA GLU A 39 -18.60 10.12 -46.43
C GLU A 39 -18.32 8.67 -46.03
N LEU A 40 -18.46 7.73 -46.96
CA LEU A 40 -18.16 6.31 -46.73
C LEU A 40 -16.65 6.08 -46.58
N LEU A 41 -15.84 6.78 -47.38
CA LEU A 41 -14.38 6.70 -47.27
C LEU A 41 -13.87 7.27 -45.93
N VAL A 42 -14.44 8.39 -45.44
CA VAL A 42 -14.16 8.93 -44.11
C VAL A 42 -14.53 7.92 -43.03
N THR A 43 -15.66 7.23 -43.16
CA THR A 43 -16.11 6.21 -42.18
C THR A 43 -15.13 5.04 -42.10
N VAL A 44 -14.65 4.56 -43.25
CA VAL A 44 -13.62 3.51 -43.31
C VAL A 44 -12.32 3.96 -42.66
N ILE A 45 -11.88 5.21 -42.90
CA ILE A 45 -10.67 5.77 -42.26
C ILE A 45 -10.83 5.81 -40.74
N VAL A 46 -12.00 6.23 -40.26
CA VAL A 46 -12.32 6.27 -38.83
C VAL A 46 -12.31 4.88 -38.22
N GLU A 47 -12.84 3.88 -38.90
CA GLU A 47 -12.88 2.49 -38.41
C GLU A 47 -11.49 1.85 -38.35
N VAL A 48 -10.64 2.12 -39.35
CA VAL A 48 -9.23 1.69 -39.32
C VAL A 48 -8.45 2.41 -38.21
N LEU A 49 -8.77 3.68 -37.93
CA LEU A 49 -8.18 4.43 -36.82
C LEU A 49 -8.56 3.88 -35.46
N ASP A 50 -9.81 3.42 -35.30
CA ASP A 50 -10.29 2.80 -34.07
C ASP A 50 -9.55 1.49 -33.77
N GLN A 51 -9.12 0.76 -34.81
CA GLN A 51 -8.40 -0.51 -34.65
C GLN A 51 -6.90 -0.36 -34.40
N ALA A 52 -6.26 0.70 -34.91
CA ALA A 52 -4.80 0.79 -34.96
C ALA A 52 -4.13 1.44 -33.74
N GLU A 53 -4.91 1.96 -32.77
CA GLU A 53 -4.49 2.73 -31.58
C GLU A 53 -3.47 3.87 -31.85
N SER A 54 -3.21 4.21 -33.11
CA SER A 54 -2.12 5.09 -33.54
C SER A 54 -2.51 5.89 -34.78
N LEU A 55 -1.79 6.98 -35.04
CA LEU A 55 -1.98 7.82 -36.22
C LEU A 55 -1.23 7.30 -37.46
N ALA A 56 -0.53 6.17 -37.36
CA ALA A 56 0.23 5.57 -38.45
C ALA A 56 -0.64 5.28 -39.70
N PRO A 57 -1.90 4.79 -39.58
CA PRO A 57 -2.76 4.57 -40.73
C PRO A 57 -3.10 5.85 -41.50
N ILE A 58 -3.29 6.99 -40.82
CA ILE A 58 -3.51 8.28 -41.50
C ILE A 58 -2.30 8.63 -42.36
N ALA A 59 -1.09 8.47 -41.82
CA ALA A 59 0.15 8.73 -42.55
C ALA A 59 0.28 7.79 -43.76
N ALA A 60 0.06 6.49 -43.57
CA ALA A 60 0.10 5.49 -44.63
C ALA A 60 -0.93 5.77 -45.73
N MET A 61 -2.20 6.03 -45.36
CA MET A 61 -3.27 6.38 -46.30
C MET A 61 -2.96 7.66 -47.07
N SER A 62 -2.37 8.67 -46.41
CA SER A 62 -2.01 9.93 -47.05
C SER A 62 -0.93 9.81 -48.14
N LEU A 63 -0.24 8.66 -48.22
CA LEU A 63 0.78 8.34 -49.22
C LEU A 63 0.25 7.51 -50.40
N VAL A 64 -0.97 6.96 -50.32
CA VAL A 64 -1.51 6.03 -51.34
C VAL A 64 -1.80 6.75 -52.66
N CYS A 65 -2.60 7.82 -52.63
CA CYS A 65 -2.84 8.68 -53.78
C CYS A 65 -3.39 10.04 -53.33
N ARG A 66 -3.46 11.01 -54.26
CA ARG A 66 -3.95 12.38 -53.97
C ARG A 66 -5.33 12.40 -53.31
N ARG A 67 -6.24 11.53 -53.74
CA ARG A 67 -7.58 11.47 -53.15
C ARG A 67 -7.57 10.96 -51.71
N TRP A 68 -6.76 9.95 -51.39
CA TRP A 68 -6.59 9.49 -50.01
C TRP A 68 -5.87 10.53 -49.15
N HIS A 69 -4.97 11.33 -49.72
CA HIS A 69 -4.38 12.48 -49.05
C HIS A 69 -5.42 13.56 -48.70
N GLU A 70 -6.29 13.91 -49.66
CA GLU A 70 -7.42 14.84 -49.46
C GLU A 70 -8.41 14.32 -48.40
N LEU A 71 -8.67 13.01 -48.39
CA LEU A 71 -9.49 12.34 -47.36
C LEU A 71 -8.81 12.28 -45.99
N ALA A 72 -7.51 11.98 -45.92
CA ALA A 72 -6.74 11.95 -44.68
C ALA A 72 -6.55 13.36 -44.08
N THR A 73 -6.72 14.41 -44.88
CA THR A 73 -6.71 15.82 -44.45
C THR A 73 -8.13 16.37 -44.24
N HIS A 74 -9.16 15.54 -44.38
CA HIS A 74 -10.56 15.94 -44.25
C HIS A 74 -10.89 16.36 -42.81
N ASP A 75 -11.68 17.43 -42.67
CA ASP A 75 -12.00 18.03 -41.36
C ASP A 75 -12.73 17.02 -40.44
N HIS A 76 -13.58 16.15 -40.98
CA HIS A 76 -14.25 15.10 -40.18
C HIS A 76 -13.30 14.05 -39.61
N VAL A 77 -12.25 13.64 -40.33
CA VAL A 77 -11.25 12.69 -39.82
C VAL A 77 -10.48 13.35 -38.68
N TRP A 78 -10.06 14.61 -38.85
CA TRP A 78 -9.34 15.32 -37.80
C TRP A 78 -10.22 15.75 -36.62
N ALA A 79 -11.51 16.02 -36.83
CA ALA A 79 -12.47 16.22 -35.75
C ALA A 79 -12.71 14.92 -34.97
N TYR A 80 -12.75 13.77 -35.64
CA TYR A 80 -12.79 12.45 -34.99
C TYR A 80 -11.52 12.22 -34.16
N VAL A 81 -10.34 12.37 -34.76
CA VAL A 81 -9.04 12.24 -34.07
C VAL A 81 -8.96 13.18 -32.88
N ALA A 82 -9.37 14.44 -33.03
CA ALA A 82 -9.42 15.40 -31.93
C ALA A 82 -10.36 14.95 -30.81
N ARG A 83 -11.57 14.48 -31.15
CA ARG A 83 -12.54 14.01 -30.15
C ARG A 83 -12.08 12.74 -29.45
N HIS A 84 -11.52 11.79 -30.19
CA HIS A 84 -11.12 10.49 -29.69
C HIS A 84 -9.81 10.57 -28.88
N TYR A 85 -8.79 11.27 -29.36
CA TYR A 85 -7.50 11.39 -28.66
C TYR A 85 -7.44 12.55 -27.65
N PHE A 86 -8.11 13.68 -27.91
CA PHE A 86 -8.01 14.87 -27.04
C PHE A 86 -9.21 15.09 -26.11
N VAL A 87 -10.43 14.63 -26.46
CA VAL A 87 -11.63 14.83 -25.60
C VAL A 87 -11.96 13.58 -24.79
N ALA A 88 -11.85 12.38 -25.36
CA ALA A 88 -12.11 11.14 -24.61
C ALA A 88 -11.02 10.87 -23.57
N PHE A 89 -9.76 11.22 -23.83
CA PHE A 89 -8.66 10.89 -22.91
C PHE A 89 -8.74 11.62 -21.55
N PRO A 90 -9.08 12.93 -21.46
CA PRO A 90 -9.31 13.61 -20.18
C PRO A 90 -10.63 13.19 -19.50
N LEU A 91 -11.69 12.90 -20.26
CA LEU A 91 -13.00 12.50 -19.71
C LEU A 91 -12.99 11.06 -19.19
N ILE A 92 -12.41 10.12 -19.94
CA ILE A 92 -12.17 8.75 -19.47
C ILE A 92 -11.25 8.77 -18.24
N ARG A 93 -10.29 9.72 -18.16
CA ARG A 93 -9.48 9.95 -16.96
C ARG A 93 -10.25 10.52 -15.78
N GLN A 94 -11.17 11.46 -16.00
CA GLN A 94 -12.03 11.97 -14.92
C GLN A 94 -13.00 10.90 -14.43
N VAL A 95 -13.57 10.12 -15.34
CA VAL A 95 -14.48 9.01 -14.99
C VAL A 95 -13.73 7.90 -14.24
N ILE A 96 -12.53 7.49 -14.69
CA ILE A 96 -11.70 6.50 -13.99
C ILE A 96 -11.17 7.04 -12.64
N ALA A 97 -10.79 8.32 -12.56
CA ALA A 97 -10.38 8.95 -11.31
C ALA A 97 -11.55 9.12 -10.32
N SER A 98 -12.78 9.26 -10.82
CA SER A 98 -13.99 9.30 -10.01
C SER A 98 -14.53 7.92 -9.63
N SER A 99 -14.24 6.88 -10.42
CA SER A 99 -14.70 5.51 -10.16
C SER A 99 -13.73 4.71 -9.28
N SER A 100 -12.46 5.11 -9.17
CA SER A 100 -11.48 4.53 -8.23
C SER A 100 -11.56 5.18 -6.84
N GLY A 101 -12.77 5.36 -6.32
CA GLY A 101 -13.03 5.90 -4.99
C GLY A 101 -12.54 4.95 -3.89
N GLY A 102 -11.27 5.05 -3.51
CA GLY A 102 -10.74 4.24 -2.43
C GLY A 102 -9.23 4.24 -2.21
N SER A 103 -8.50 5.35 -2.36
CA SER A 103 -7.23 5.56 -1.62
C SER A 103 -6.70 7.00 -1.72
N PRO A 104 -6.18 7.59 -0.62
CA PRO A 104 -5.73 8.97 -0.58
C PRO A 104 -4.26 9.08 -1.00
N LEU A 105 -4.01 9.15 -2.30
CA LEU A 105 -2.73 9.65 -2.83
C LEU A 105 -2.98 10.35 -4.16
N HIS A 106 -3.68 11.48 -4.11
CA HIS A 106 -3.89 12.33 -5.28
C HIS A 106 -2.64 13.16 -5.53
N ASP A 107 -1.89 12.77 -6.56
CA ASP A 107 -1.18 13.75 -7.37
C ASP A 107 -2.22 14.33 -8.36
N PRO A 108 -2.62 15.61 -8.22
CA PRO A 108 -3.48 16.23 -9.21
C PRO A 108 -2.77 16.19 -10.57
N ALA A 109 -3.52 15.98 -11.64
CA ALA A 109 -2.97 16.03 -13.00
C ALA A 109 -2.05 17.25 -13.14
N PRO A 110 -0.79 17.08 -13.61
CA PRO A 110 0.21 18.12 -13.52
C PRO A 110 -0.29 19.40 -14.20
N GLY A 111 -0.04 20.56 -13.59
CA GLY A 111 -0.68 21.84 -13.98
C GLY A 111 -0.43 22.31 -15.42
N TRP A 112 0.51 21.69 -16.14
CA TRP A 112 0.66 21.88 -17.58
C TRP A 112 -0.40 21.12 -18.38
N LEU A 113 -0.78 19.91 -17.96
CA LEU A 113 -1.85 19.12 -18.57
C LEU A 113 -3.20 19.81 -18.33
N ARG A 114 -3.42 20.35 -17.12
CA ARG A 114 -4.63 21.13 -16.82
C ARG A 114 -4.73 22.38 -17.69
N ARG A 115 -3.61 23.06 -17.95
CA ARG A 115 -3.53 24.23 -18.85
C ARG A 115 -3.65 23.86 -20.33
N ALA A 116 -3.05 22.76 -20.77
CA ALA A 116 -3.16 22.25 -22.13
C ALA A 116 -4.59 21.82 -22.42
N VAL A 117 -5.21 21.06 -21.51
CA VAL A 117 -6.61 20.65 -21.61
C VAL A 117 -7.53 21.85 -21.51
N SER A 118 -7.38 22.74 -20.52
CA SER A 118 -8.26 23.92 -20.39
C SER A 118 -8.14 24.84 -21.61
N SER A 119 -6.93 25.15 -22.08
CA SER A 119 -6.77 26.00 -23.27
C SER A 119 -7.31 25.36 -24.54
N THR A 120 -7.39 24.03 -24.61
CA THR A 120 -8.01 23.33 -25.74
C THR A 120 -9.53 23.25 -25.57
N PHE A 121 -10.01 23.06 -24.34
CA PHE A 121 -11.44 22.98 -24.00
C PHE A 121 -12.12 24.35 -24.09
N ASP A 122 -11.50 25.41 -23.57
CA ASP A 122 -11.98 26.80 -23.67
C ASP A 122 -12.14 27.19 -25.15
N ARG A 123 -11.17 26.81 -26.01
CA ARG A 123 -11.25 27.03 -27.47
C ARG A 123 -12.36 26.25 -28.17
N VAL A 124 -12.78 25.11 -27.61
CA VAL A 124 -13.85 24.26 -28.16
C VAL A 124 -15.22 24.63 -27.58
N HIS A 125 -15.27 25.06 -26.33
CA HIS A 125 -16.50 25.44 -25.62
C HIS A 125 -16.97 26.84 -25.98
N ASP A 126 -16.05 27.79 -26.20
CA ASP A 126 -16.35 29.10 -26.79
C ASP A 126 -16.87 28.95 -28.24
N ALA A 127 -16.55 27.84 -28.91
CA ALA A 127 -17.05 27.52 -30.24
C ALA A 127 -18.43 26.83 -30.24
N SER A 128 -18.88 26.26 -29.12
CA SER A 128 -20.19 25.59 -29.01
C SER A 128 -21.26 26.44 -28.34
N THR A 129 -20.89 27.40 -27.49
CA THR A 129 -21.81 28.31 -26.81
C THR A 129 -22.22 29.53 -27.66
N ALA A 130 -21.58 29.74 -28.81
CA ALA A 130 -22.02 30.68 -29.84
C ALA A 130 -23.17 30.13 -30.74
N GLY A 131 -23.90 29.14 -30.24
CA GLY A 131 -24.98 28.44 -30.92
C GLY A 131 -26.31 28.62 -30.20
N ASP A 132 -26.77 29.85 -30.03
CA ASP A 132 -28.21 30.11 -29.92
C ASP A 132 -28.55 31.42 -30.63
N GLY A 133 -29.44 31.35 -31.62
CA GLY A 133 -29.75 32.45 -32.53
C GLY A 133 -29.66 32.07 -34.01
N VAL A 134 -30.56 31.18 -34.44
CA VAL A 134 -30.94 30.99 -35.83
C VAL A 134 -31.27 32.36 -36.44
N ARG A 135 -30.61 32.73 -37.55
CA ARG A 135 -30.76 33.93 -38.41
C ARG A 135 -29.67 35.01 -38.33
N VAL A 136 -28.41 34.67 -38.60
CA VAL A 136 -27.50 35.62 -39.30
C VAL A 136 -26.54 34.83 -40.20
N ILE A 137 -27.08 34.13 -41.20
CA ILE A 137 -26.28 33.60 -42.31
C ILE A 137 -26.30 34.66 -43.40
N HIS A 138 -25.49 35.69 -43.23
CA HIS A 138 -24.76 36.41 -44.27
C HIS A 138 -24.05 37.58 -43.62
N ARG A 139 -22.74 37.69 -43.89
CA ARG A 139 -21.87 38.82 -43.53
C ARG A 139 -21.20 38.79 -42.15
N ARG A 140 -20.48 37.71 -41.86
CA ARG A 140 -19.25 37.77 -41.03
C ARG A 140 -18.14 36.89 -41.63
N THR A 141 -17.76 37.21 -42.86
CA THR A 141 -16.44 36.91 -43.42
C THR A 141 -15.49 38.02 -43.01
N ALA A 142 -14.94 37.95 -41.79
CA ALA A 142 -13.79 38.75 -41.39
C ALA A 142 -13.05 38.08 -40.22
N SER A 143 -11.98 37.36 -40.58
CA SER A 143 -10.72 37.21 -39.84
C SER A 143 -10.79 36.76 -38.37
N GLY A 144 -11.23 35.54 -38.15
CA GLY A 144 -10.80 34.72 -37.02
C GLY A 144 -10.42 33.36 -37.55
N GLU A 145 -9.34 33.31 -38.35
CA GLU A 145 -8.86 32.11 -39.01
C GLU A 145 -8.67 31.01 -37.96
N ARG A 146 -9.59 30.03 -37.94
CA ARG A 146 -9.48 28.84 -37.11
C ARG A 146 -8.21 28.11 -37.55
N ARG A 147 -7.08 28.44 -36.93
CA ARG A 147 -5.80 27.78 -37.17
C ARG A 147 -6.00 26.31 -36.86
N ARG A 148 -6.11 25.51 -37.92
CA ARG A 148 -6.11 24.04 -37.84
C ARG A 148 -4.89 23.64 -37.01
N PRO A 149 -5.02 22.71 -36.05
CA PRO A 149 -3.88 22.22 -35.29
C PRO A 149 -2.83 21.74 -36.29
N THR A 150 -1.64 22.33 -36.24
CA THR A 150 -0.57 21.97 -37.18
C THR A 150 -0.18 20.51 -36.95
N LYS A 151 0.17 19.80 -38.04
CA LYS A 151 0.67 18.41 -37.97
C LYS A 151 1.76 18.24 -36.89
N THR A 152 2.61 19.26 -36.72
CA THR A 152 3.64 19.32 -35.68
C THR A 152 3.08 19.32 -34.25
N ALA A 153 1.99 20.05 -33.98
CA ALA A 153 1.34 20.08 -32.66
C ALA A 153 0.71 18.73 -32.32
N ILE A 154 0.14 18.04 -33.31
CA ILE A 154 -0.47 16.72 -33.13
C ILE A 154 0.60 15.66 -32.86
N VAL A 155 1.68 15.65 -33.65
CA VAL A 155 2.80 14.72 -33.45
C VAL A 155 3.49 14.97 -32.10
N SER A 156 3.67 16.24 -31.70
CA SER A 156 4.21 16.61 -30.38
C SER A 156 3.30 16.17 -29.24
N SER A 157 1.98 16.37 -29.38
CA SER A 157 1.01 15.92 -28.36
C SER A 157 1.00 14.40 -28.23
N HIS A 158 1.07 13.69 -29.35
CA HIS A 158 1.09 12.22 -29.37
C HIS A 158 2.37 11.66 -28.74
N SER A 159 3.54 12.25 -28.99
CA SER A 159 4.79 11.84 -28.35
C SER A 159 4.80 12.13 -26.85
N GLU A 160 4.21 13.25 -26.41
CA GLU A 160 4.01 13.57 -25.00
C GLU A 160 3.04 12.58 -24.31
N ILE A 161 1.93 12.21 -24.96
CA ILE A 161 0.99 11.21 -24.45
C ILE A 161 1.68 9.85 -24.30
N ARG A 162 2.43 9.40 -25.32
CA ARG A 162 3.21 8.14 -25.23
C ARG A 162 4.22 8.19 -24.08
N ARG A 163 4.95 9.31 -23.93
CA ARG A 163 5.90 9.50 -22.82
C ARG A 163 5.20 9.48 -21.46
N TYR A 164 4.02 10.07 -21.37
CA TYR A 164 3.22 10.06 -20.15
C TYR A 164 2.72 8.65 -19.81
N LEU A 165 2.23 7.90 -20.81
CA LEU A 165 1.75 6.53 -20.63
C LEU A 165 2.88 5.60 -20.19
N SER A 166 4.05 5.68 -20.83
CA SER A 166 5.22 4.88 -20.42
C SER A 166 5.72 5.25 -19.03
N GLN A 167 5.69 6.54 -18.66
CA GLN A 167 5.99 6.97 -17.29
C GLN A 167 4.98 6.44 -16.27
N ARG A 168 3.69 6.42 -16.61
CA ARG A 168 2.63 5.89 -15.73
C ARG A 168 2.76 4.39 -15.53
N GLU A 169 3.02 3.65 -16.61
CA GLU A 169 3.21 2.20 -16.55
C GLU A 169 4.47 1.85 -15.73
N HIS A 170 5.56 2.60 -15.91
CA HIS A 170 6.75 2.47 -15.08
C HIS A 170 6.45 2.78 -13.59
N ALA A 171 5.70 3.86 -13.32
CA ALA A 171 5.31 4.22 -11.96
C ALA A 171 4.42 3.15 -11.31
N HIS A 172 3.52 2.52 -12.08
CA HIS A 172 2.69 1.41 -11.61
C HIS A 172 3.55 0.21 -11.21
N ARG A 173 4.47 -0.21 -12.10
CA ARG A 173 5.40 -1.32 -11.84
C ARG A 173 6.26 -1.06 -10.61
N VAL A 174 6.76 0.16 -10.45
CA VAL A 174 7.52 0.57 -9.25
C VAL A 174 6.65 0.50 -8.00
N ALA A 175 5.40 0.97 -8.06
CA ALA A 175 4.49 0.96 -6.92
C ALA A 175 4.14 -0.47 -6.48
N GLU A 176 3.92 -1.38 -7.42
CA GLU A 176 3.67 -2.81 -7.16
C GLU A 176 4.88 -3.49 -6.53
N ARG A 177 6.06 -3.33 -7.13
CA ARG A 177 7.32 -3.84 -6.56
C ARG A 177 7.58 -3.27 -5.18
N ARG A 178 7.28 -1.99 -4.97
CA ARG A 178 7.40 -1.35 -3.66
C ARG A 178 6.46 -1.97 -2.64
N ARG A 179 5.21 -2.20 -3.03
CA ARG A 179 4.23 -2.88 -2.18
C ARG A 179 4.74 -4.27 -1.80
N TYR A 180 5.18 -5.06 -2.77
CA TYR A 180 5.74 -6.40 -2.53
C TYR A 180 6.90 -6.38 -1.53
N VAL A 181 7.92 -5.55 -1.75
CA VAL A 181 9.09 -5.46 -0.86
C VAL A 181 8.68 -5.06 0.55
N LEU A 182 7.75 -4.11 0.71
CA LEU A 182 7.25 -3.71 2.03
C LEU A 182 6.48 -4.84 2.72
N HIS A 183 5.63 -5.58 1.99
CA HIS A 183 4.93 -6.74 2.56
C HIS A 183 5.90 -7.86 2.94
N LEU A 184 6.98 -8.07 2.17
CA LEU A 184 8.01 -9.05 2.49
C LEU A 184 8.73 -8.71 3.81
N PHE A 185 9.23 -7.48 3.97
CA PHE A 185 9.88 -7.06 5.20
C PHE A 185 8.92 -7.12 6.41
N LEU A 186 7.65 -6.73 6.22
CA LEU A 186 6.65 -6.84 7.27
C LEU A 186 6.39 -8.30 7.65
N SER A 187 6.38 -9.23 6.70
CA SER A 187 6.22 -10.67 6.97
C SER A 187 7.37 -11.20 7.83
N PHE A 188 8.62 -10.88 7.45
CA PHE A 188 9.79 -11.26 8.25
C PHE A 188 9.78 -10.62 9.64
N THR A 189 9.33 -9.37 9.75
CA THR A 189 9.21 -8.67 11.04
C THR A 189 8.22 -9.40 11.94
N LEU A 190 7.05 -9.76 11.42
CA LEU A 190 6.03 -10.50 12.17
C LEU A 190 6.51 -11.90 12.56
N PHE A 191 7.17 -12.62 11.65
CA PHE A 191 7.78 -13.91 11.95
C PHE A 191 8.79 -13.80 13.09
N SER A 192 9.66 -12.80 13.04
CA SER A 192 10.66 -12.56 14.08
C SER A 192 10.02 -12.23 15.44
N ILE A 193 8.93 -11.46 15.46
CA ILE A 193 8.15 -11.21 16.68
C ILE A 193 7.56 -12.51 17.25
N VAL A 194 6.96 -13.35 16.40
CA VAL A 194 6.38 -14.63 16.81
C VAL A 194 7.47 -15.52 17.43
N MET A 195 8.63 -15.64 16.77
CA MET A 195 9.74 -16.43 17.29
C MET A 195 10.28 -15.89 18.61
N ALA A 196 10.42 -14.56 18.75
CA ALA A 196 10.81 -13.93 20.01
C ALA A 196 9.83 -14.27 21.14
N LEU A 197 8.52 -14.14 20.89
CA LEU A 197 7.48 -14.47 21.86
C LEU A 197 7.53 -15.94 22.27
N VAL A 198 7.71 -16.86 21.33
CA VAL A 198 7.84 -18.30 21.61
C VAL A 198 9.06 -18.58 22.50
N CYS A 199 10.22 -17.97 22.21
CA CYS A 199 11.41 -18.07 23.05
C CYS A 199 11.15 -17.56 24.48
N PHE A 200 10.51 -16.40 24.64
CA PHE A 200 10.21 -15.86 25.96
C PHE A 200 9.17 -16.68 26.72
N ILE A 201 8.15 -17.21 26.05
CA ILE A 201 7.17 -18.13 26.66
C ILE A 201 7.88 -19.37 27.19
N ALA A 202 8.72 -20.01 26.37
CA ALA A 202 9.46 -21.20 26.77
C ALA A 202 10.40 -20.92 27.95
N ALA A 203 11.10 -19.78 27.94
CA ALA A 203 11.97 -19.36 29.04
C ALA A 203 11.19 -19.08 30.34
N LEU A 204 10.02 -18.45 30.25
CA LEU A 204 9.16 -18.16 31.40
C LEU A 204 8.56 -19.44 31.99
N GLU A 205 8.15 -20.41 31.17
CA GLU A 205 7.67 -21.70 31.66
C GLU A 205 8.81 -22.53 32.30
N ALA A 206 10.00 -22.53 31.68
CA ALA A 206 11.17 -23.21 32.25
C ALA A 206 11.60 -22.64 33.61
N SER A 207 11.48 -21.32 33.80
CA SER A 207 11.76 -20.66 35.07
C SER A 207 10.62 -20.76 36.09
N GLY A 208 9.37 -20.91 35.64
CA GLY A 208 8.23 -21.17 36.50
C GLY A 208 8.17 -22.59 37.05
N ALA A 209 8.66 -23.58 36.29
CA ALA A 209 8.67 -24.99 36.70
C ALA A 209 9.62 -25.30 37.87
N SER A 210 10.56 -24.40 38.19
CA SER A 210 11.50 -24.55 39.31
C SER A 210 11.04 -23.91 40.62
N ALA A 211 9.96 -23.13 40.61
CA ALA A 211 9.38 -22.56 41.82
C ALA A 211 8.24 -23.48 42.30
N PRO A 212 8.35 -24.17 43.46
CA PRO A 212 7.22 -24.90 44.01
C PRO A 212 6.06 -23.91 44.20
N PRO A 213 4.81 -24.33 43.95
CA PRO A 213 3.67 -23.47 44.15
C PRO A 213 3.69 -23.04 45.62
N ARG A 214 4.05 -21.79 45.89
CA ARG A 214 3.78 -21.15 47.18
C ARG A 214 2.27 -21.08 47.29
N GLY A 215 1.70 -22.17 47.77
CA GLY A 215 0.30 -22.29 48.08
C GLY A 215 -0.10 -21.10 48.93
N TRP A 216 -1.08 -20.37 48.45
CA TRP A 216 -1.96 -19.62 49.32
C TRP A 216 -2.71 -20.65 50.17
N GLY A 217 -2.09 -21.09 51.25
CA GLY A 217 -2.59 -22.16 52.09
C GLY A 217 -1.70 -22.29 53.31
N ALA A 218 -2.17 -21.66 54.39
CA ALA A 218 -1.87 -21.90 55.80
C ALA A 218 -0.43 -22.32 56.15
N ALA A 219 0.23 -21.45 56.91
CA ALA A 219 1.21 -21.89 57.89
C ALA A 219 0.60 -23.04 58.72
N SER A 220 1.08 -24.25 58.49
CA SER A 220 1.05 -25.31 59.49
C SER A 220 2.48 -25.76 59.69
N ASP A 221 3.03 -25.37 60.83
CA ASP A 221 4.26 -25.92 61.41
C ASP A 221 4.19 -27.45 61.34
N ILE A 222 5.07 -28.05 60.54
CA ILE A 222 5.43 -29.46 60.71
C ILE A 222 6.95 -29.52 60.67
N ASP A 223 7.44 -30.00 61.79
CA ASP A 223 8.82 -30.09 62.25
C ASP A 223 9.78 -30.71 61.23
N ALA A 224 10.97 -30.13 61.24
CA ALA A 224 12.17 -30.70 60.65
C ALA A 224 12.67 -31.86 61.50
N GLU A 225 12.83 -33.05 60.91
CA GLU A 225 13.94 -33.96 61.19
C GLU A 225 13.89 -35.15 60.21
N GLY A 226 14.79 -35.15 59.23
CA GLY A 226 14.83 -36.21 58.20
C GLY A 226 15.77 -35.92 57.04
N ALA A 227 16.96 -35.42 57.32
CA ALA A 227 18.02 -35.24 56.32
C ALA A 227 18.70 -36.57 56.01
N VAL A 228 18.25 -37.31 54.98
CA VAL A 228 19.06 -38.38 54.36
C VAL A 228 18.77 -38.48 52.85
N THR A 229 19.83 -38.25 52.06
CA THR A 229 20.02 -38.63 50.64
C THR A 229 19.03 -38.11 49.60
N ALA A 230 19.28 -36.91 49.09
CA ALA A 230 18.84 -36.47 47.76
C ALA A 230 20.05 -35.97 46.94
N THR A 231 21.05 -36.83 46.77
CA THR A 231 22.19 -36.60 45.87
C THR A 231 21.89 -37.25 44.52
N THR A 232 20.86 -36.79 43.81
CA THR A 232 20.60 -37.15 42.41
C THR A 232 19.49 -36.29 41.83
N THR A 233 19.85 -35.14 41.22
CA THR A 233 19.21 -34.52 40.04
C THR A 233 19.70 -33.07 39.88
N THR A 234 20.97 -32.88 39.54
CA THR A 234 21.53 -31.56 39.13
C THR A 234 21.99 -31.57 37.67
N THR A 235 21.32 -32.35 36.81
CA THR A 235 21.62 -32.45 35.37
C THR A 235 20.51 -31.97 34.44
N THR A 236 19.40 -31.41 34.94
CA THR A 236 18.37 -30.75 34.09
C THR A 236 18.59 -29.25 33.89
N ALA A 237 19.60 -28.64 34.55
CA ALA A 237 20.02 -27.27 34.25
C ALA A 237 20.69 -27.12 32.86
N GLY A 238 20.93 -28.22 32.14
CA GLY A 238 21.48 -28.23 30.78
C GLY A 238 20.49 -27.95 29.65
N VAL A 239 19.20 -27.71 29.94
CA VAL A 239 18.17 -27.51 28.89
C VAL A 239 18.11 -26.07 28.36
N ALA A 240 18.80 -25.11 29.00
CA ALA A 240 18.76 -23.70 28.61
C ALA A 240 19.67 -23.32 27.42
N THR A 241 20.39 -24.26 26.80
CA THR A 241 21.19 -24.03 25.57
C THR A 241 20.43 -24.42 24.29
N GLY A 242 19.16 -24.84 24.41
CA GLY A 242 18.33 -25.16 23.27
C GLY A 242 17.98 -23.91 22.41
N PRO A 243 17.41 -24.12 21.21
CA PRO A 243 17.01 -23.05 20.29
C PRO A 243 15.98 -22.05 20.88
N LEU A 244 15.40 -22.35 22.03
CA LEU A 244 14.41 -21.54 22.74
C LEU A 244 15.00 -20.80 23.96
N SER A 245 16.27 -20.39 23.90
CA SER A 245 16.91 -19.58 24.95
C SER A 245 16.41 -18.13 24.97
N ILE A 246 16.56 -17.45 26.12
CA ILE A 246 16.28 -16.01 26.26
C ILE A 246 17.15 -15.19 25.29
N GLU A 247 18.40 -15.61 25.10
CA GLU A 247 19.33 -14.98 24.16
C GLU A 247 18.80 -15.03 22.71
N ASN A 248 18.28 -16.18 22.28
CA ASN A 248 17.63 -16.29 20.98
C ASN A 248 16.38 -15.41 20.88
N GLY A 249 15.61 -15.29 21.96
CA GLY A 249 14.50 -14.32 22.04
C GLY A 249 14.94 -12.88 21.76
N PHE A 250 16.06 -12.45 22.35
CA PHE A 250 16.65 -11.14 22.07
C PHE A 250 17.21 -11.03 20.65
N ASN A 251 17.84 -12.07 20.10
CA ASN A 251 18.31 -12.09 18.72
C ASN A 251 17.14 -11.87 17.74
N PHE A 252 15.99 -12.50 17.98
CA PHE A 252 14.77 -12.27 17.19
C PHE A 252 14.17 -10.87 17.42
N LEU A 253 14.29 -10.28 18.61
CA LEU A 253 13.91 -8.87 18.81
C LEU A 253 14.83 -7.91 18.05
N TRP A 254 16.14 -8.15 18.04
CA TRP A 254 17.08 -7.36 17.24
C TRP A 254 16.82 -7.50 15.75
N ALA A 255 16.55 -8.72 15.27
CA ALA A 255 16.15 -8.95 13.89
C ALA A 255 14.85 -8.19 13.57
N THR A 256 13.85 -8.21 14.45
CA THR A 256 12.62 -7.39 14.31
C THR A 256 12.95 -5.91 14.18
N PHE A 257 13.79 -5.38 15.07
CA PHE A 257 14.19 -3.98 15.08
C PHE A 257 14.91 -3.59 13.77
N VAL A 258 15.88 -4.39 13.33
CA VAL A 258 16.60 -4.20 12.07
C VAL A 258 15.66 -4.28 10.88
N LEU A 259 14.70 -5.20 10.86
CA LEU A 259 13.71 -5.33 9.78
C LEU A 259 12.76 -4.13 9.72
N VAL A 260 12.36 -3.56 10.86
CA VAL A 260 11.57 -2.32 10.91
C VAL A 260 12.39 -1.15 10.34
N LEU A 261 13.65 -1.00 10.74
CA LEU A 261 14.54 0.03 10.18
C LEU A 261 14.73 -0.19 8.67
N ALA A 262 14.96 -1.43 8.24
CA ALA A 262 15.11 -1.80 6.83
C ALA A 262 13.84 -1.49 6.04
N THR A 263 12.65 -1.69 6.61
CA THR A 263 11.37 -1.32 5.99
C THR A 263 11.29 0.18 5.78
N VAL A 264 11.65 0.98 6.79
CA VAL A 264 11.65 2.45 6.70
C VAL A 264 12.66 2.92 5.66
N VAL A 265 13.89 2.41 5.70
CA VAL A 265 14.96 2.73 4.74
C VAL A 265 14.57 2.31 3.33
N ALA A 266 14.07 1.09 3.12
CA ALA A 266 13.59 0.62 1.81
C ALA A 266 12.45 1.49 1.29
N ASN A 267 11.54 1.94 2.16
CA ASN A 267 10.47 2.86 1.77
C ASN A 267 11.01 4.22 1.31
N ILE A 268 12.01 4.76 2.00
CA ILE A 268 12.68 6.03 1.65
C ILE A 268 13.45 5.88 0.35
N VAL A 269 14.29 4.85 0.25
CA VAL A 269 15.10 4.56 -0.94
C VAL A 269 14.19 4.36 -2.14
N MET A 270 13.09 3.62 -2.00
CA MET A 270 12.20 3.40 -3.14
C MET A 270 11.48 4.67 -3.60
N LYS A 271 11.08 5.56 -2.68
CA LYS A 271 10.57 6.88 -3.06
C LYS A 271 11.67 7.74 -3.69
N ALA A 272 12.88 7.72 -3.15
CA ALA A 272 13.97 8.57 -3.58
C ALA A 272 14.58 8.14 -4.92
N HIS A 273 14.72 6.84 -5.19
CA HIS A 273 15.39 6.31 -6.39
C HIS A 273 14.45 6.05 -7.56
N PHE A 274 13.24 5.52 -7.35
CA PHE A 274 12.39 5.08 -8.46
C PHE A 274 11.40 6.14 -8.98
N GLU A 275 11.47 7.38 -8.50
CA GLU A 275 10.77 8.49 -9.16
C GLU A 275 11.44 8.88 -10.50
N PRO A 276 10.67 9.16 -11.57
CA PRO A 276 11.18 9.37 -12.93
C PRO A 276 11.90 10.73 -13.15
N ARG A 277 12.37 11.40 -12.11
CA ARG A 277 13.03 12.73 -12.18
C ARG A 277 14.55 12.63 -11.99
N PRO A 278 15.37 13.60 -12.39
CA PRO A 278 16.82 13.57 -12.11
C PRO A 278 17.12 13.68 -10.61
N LEU A 279 18.16 12.99 -10.14
CA LEU A 279 18.45 12.74 -8.71
C LEU A 279 18.76 14.02 -7.90
N PHE A 280 19.49 14.98 -8.48
CA PHE A 280 19.83 16.24 -7.81
C PHE A 280 18.63 17.18 -7.58
N GLN A 281 17.72 17.29 -8.56
CA GLN A 281 16.46 18.04 -8.36
C GLN A 281 15.55 17.38 -7.33
N ARG A 282 15.61 16.04 -7.20
CA ARG A 282 14.89 15.29 -6.17
C ARG A 282 15.46 15.54 -4.78
N LEU A 283 16.78 15.40 -4.60
CA LEU A 283 17.42 15.58 -3.30
C LEU A 283 17.17 16.99 -2.73
N HIS A 284 17.23 18.01 -3.59
CA HIS A 284 16.97 19.39 -3.20
C HIS A 284 15.48 19.63 -2.85
N ARG A 285 14.55 18.97 -3.56
CA ARG A 285 13.10 19.09 -3.31
C ARG A 285 12.65 18.28 -2.09
N HIS A 286 13.36 17.22 -1.77
CA HIS A 286 13.04 16.29 -0.68
C HIS A 286 13.99 16.41 0.51
N GLY A 287 14.74 17.51 0.63
CA GLY A 287 15.61 17.75 1.79
C GLY A 287 14.88 17.60 3.12
N GLU A 288 13.63 18.11 3.20
CA GLU A 288 12.77 17.91 4.37
C GLU A 288 12.44 16.43 4.61
N LEU A 289 12.18 15.64 3.57
CA LEU A 289 11.88 14.22 3.72
C LEU A 289 13.10 13.46 4.25
N ILE A 290 14.31 13.79 3.77
CA ILE A 290 15.56 13.17 4.24
C ILE A 290 15.79 13.54 5.69
N VAL A 291 15.68 14.82 6.05
CA VAL A 291 15.85 15.27 7.45
C VAL A 291 14.81 14.61 8.37
N VAL A 292 13.53 14.60 7.98
CA VAL A 292 12.46 13.95 8.75
C VAL A 292 12.71 12.44 8.86
N SER A 293 13.15 11.79 7.80
CA SER A 293 13.41 10.36 7.81
C SER A 293 14.61 9.99 8.67
N THR A 294 15.71 10.74 8.57
CA THR A 294 16.92 10.55 9.37
C THR A 294 16.65 10.83 10.84
N THR A 295 15.85 11.86 11.15
CA THR A 295 15.44 12.15 12.54
C THR A 295 14.53 11.05 13.08
N VAL A 296 13.56 10.55 12.31
CA VAL A 296 12.73 9.40 12.70
C VAL A 296 13.59 8.16 12.93
N LEU A 297 14.57 7.89 12.08
CA LEU A 297 15.49 6.76 12.22
C LEU A 297 16.35 6.90 13.49
N GLY A 298 16.91 8.09 13.73
CA GLY A 298 17.68 8.38 14.94
C GLY A 298 16.84 8.23 16.21
N VAL A 299 15.60 8.74 16.20
CA VAL A 299 14.65 8.55 17.30
C VAL A 299 14.32 7.07 17.49
N ALA A 300 14.13 6.29 16.42
CA ALA A 300 13.86 4.85 16.53
C ALA A 300 15.04 4.09 17.18
N VAL A 301 16.29 4.45 16.84
CA VAL A 301 17.50 3.87 17.46
C VAL A 301 17.60 4.22 18.94
N VAL A 302 17.37 5.48 19.31
CA VAL A 302 17.48 5.93 20.70
C VAL A 302 16.29 5.44 21.55
N ALA A 303 15.08 5.45 21.01
CA ALA A 303 13.86 5.12 21.75
C ALA A 303 13.52 3.62 21.77
N GLY A 304 14.01 2.86 20.77
CA GLY A 304 13.79 1.42 20.65
C GLY A 304 15.06 0.62 20.86
N GLY A 305 16.12 0.92 20.11
CA GLY A 305 17.37 0.17 20.14
C GLY A 305 18.11 0.24 21.49
N VAL A 306 18.27 1.44 22.07
CA VAL A 306 18.93 1.61 23.37
C VAL A 306 18.16 0.88 24.50
N PRO A 307 16.83 1.05 24.66
CA PRO A 307 16.06 0.29 25.65
C PRO A 307 16.10 -1.21 25.44
N LEU A 308 16.07 -1.69 24.19
CA LEU A 308 16.20 -3.12 23.89
C LEU A 308 17.57 -3.66 24.33
N TYR A 309 18.65 -2.92 24.03
CA TYR A 309 20.00 -3.25 24.49
C TYR A 309 20.11 -3.26 26.01
N LEU A 310 19.62 -2.21 26.68
CA LEU A 310 19.63 -2.11 28.14
C LEU A 310 18.80 -3.21 28.79
N LEU A 311 17.64 -3.57 28.20
CA LEU A 311 16.82 -4.69 28.66
C LEU A 311 17.56 -6.02 28.51
N GLN A 312 18.24 -6.24 27.38
CA GLN A 312 19.05 -7.44 27.18
C GLN A 312 20.18 -7.52 28.21
N CYS A 313 20.94 -6.44 28.40
CA CYS A 313 21.99 -6.38 29.42
C CYS A 313 21.42 -6.66 30.82
N PHE A 314 20.28 -6.05 31.17
CA PHE A 314 19.64 -6.24 32.47
C PHE A 314 19.17 -7.69 32.68
N CYS A 315 18.56 -8.30 31.65
CA CYS A 315 18.09 -9.69 31.72
C CYS A 315 19.23 -10.72 31.76
N LEU A 316 20.37 -10.42 31.12
CA LEU A 316 21.54 -11.30 31.09
C LEU A 316 22.52 -11.05 32.25
N ALA A 317 22.42 -9.90 32.92
CA ALA A 317 23.25 -9.56 34.08
C ALA A 317 23.05 -10.58 35.23
N SER A 318 24.08 -10.73 36.05
CA SER A 318 24.01 -11.54 37.28
C SER A 318 23.03 -10.94 38.29
N GLU A 319 22.55 -11.74 39.27
CA GLU A 319 21.62 -11.24 40.29
C GLU A 319 22.23 -10.08 41.12
N ALA A 320 23.53 -10.13 41.40
CA ALA A 320 24.25 -9.08 42.10
C ALA A 320 24.28 -7.77 41.29
N GLU A 321 24.54 -7.85 39.99
CA GLU A 321 24.52 -6.69 39.08
C GLU A 321 23.11 -6.13 38.90
N ARG A 322 22.09 -6.98 38.82
CA ARG A 322 20.69 -6.53 38.75
C ARG A 322 20.26 -5.79 40.00
N ALA A 323 20.65 -6.28 41.18
CA ALA A 323 20.35 -5.62 42.45
C ALA A 323 21.05 -4.25 42.58
N ALA A 324 22.24 -4.09 41.99
CA ALA A 324 22.96 -2.83 41.97
C ALA A 324 22.47 -1.86 40.87
N THR A 325 21.83 -2.37 39.81
CA THR A 325 21.40 -1.56 38.67
C THR A 325 20.04 -0.92 38.95
N ASN A 326 19.93 0.39 38.72
CA ASN A 326 18.65 1.09 38.83
C ASN A 326 17.66 0.57 37.76
N PRO A 327 16.49 0.01 38.13
CA PRO A 327 15.53 -0.55 37.18
C PRO A 327 14.96 0.49 36.20
N TRP A 328 15.01 1.78 36.56
CA TRP A 328 14.59 2.87 35.68
C TRP A 328 15.52 3.06 34.49
N LEU A 329 16.75 2.57 34.52
CA LEU A 329 17.71 2.74 33.43
C LEU A 329 17.17 2.14 32.11
N VAL A 330 16.42 1.04 32.18
CA VAL A 330 15.89 0.33 31.02
C VAL A 330 14.76 1.11 30.32
N PRO A 331 13.66 1.52 30.99
CA PRO A 331 12.56 2.21 30.34
C PRO A 331 12.74 3.71 30.20
N LEU A 332 13.65 4.34 30.95
CA LEU A 332 13.81 5.81 30.93
C LEU A 332 13.98 6.38 29.51
N PRO A 333 14.83 5.83 28.62
CA PRO A 333 14.96 6.38 27.27
C PRO A 333 13.66 6.26 26.45
N THR A 334 12.92 5.15 26.59
CA THR A 334 11.61 4.97 25.94
C THR A 334 10.58 5.96 26.47
N VAL A 335 10.51 6.13 27.79
CA VAL A 335 9.56 7.05 28.44
C VAL A 335 9.87 8.49 28.03
N VAL A 336 11.13 8.92 28.09
CA VAL A 336 11.53 10.26 27.65
C VAL A 336 11.21 10.46 26.17
N ALA A 337 11.54 9.51 25.30
CA ALA A 337 11.23 9.61 23.88
C ALA A 337 9.72 9.68 23.61
N ALA A 338 8.92 8.87 24.32
CA ALA A 338 7.47 8.89 24.22
C ALA A 338 6.88 10.23 24.71
N LEU A 339 7.40 10.81 25.79
CA LEU A 339 6.97 12.11 26.29
C LEU A 339 7.37 13.25 25.33
N VAL A 340 8.59 13.22 24.78
CA VAL A 340 9.04 14.17 23.76
C VAL A 340 8.16 14.08 22.51
N TRP A 341 7.83 12.86 22.08
CA TRP A 341 6.89 12.63 20.98
C TRP A 341 5.52 13.23 21.31
N GLN A 342 4.96 12.93 22.48
CA GLN A 342 3.65 13.46 22.90
C GLN A 342 3.65 14.99 22.98
N ALA A 343 4.72 15.61 23.48
CA ALA A 343 4.86 17.06 23.48
C ALA A 343 4.86 17.61 22.04
N SER A 344 5.57 16.96 21.11
CA SER A 344 5.58 17.36 19.71
C SER A 344 4.21 17.24 19.03
N VAL A 345 3.47 16.17 19.34
CA VAL A 345 2.09 15.96 18.86
C VAL A 345 1.17 17.01 19.46
N ALA A 346 1.22 17.25 20.77
CA ALA A 346 0.39 18.25 21.44
C ALA A 346 0.62 19.66 20.87
N VAL A 347 1.86 20.05 20.56
CA VAL A 347 2.19 21.31 19.90
C VAL A 347 1.55 21.38 18.50
N ARG A 348 1.67 20.30 17.72
CA ARG A 348 1.11 20.22 16.36
C ARG A 348 -0.42 20.23 16.35
N PHE A 349 -1.05 19.59 17.34
CA PHE A 349 -2.50 19.47 17.47
C PHE A 349 -3.14 20.55 18.35
N ARG A 350 -2.37 21.57 18.80
CA ARG A 350 -2.85 22.61 19.73
C ARG A 350 -4.16 23.27 19.30
N THR A 351 -4.32 23.54 18.01
CA THR A 351 -5.54 24.15 17.46
C THR A 351 -6.75 23.23 17.55
N HIS A 352 -6.58 21.95 17.23
CA HIS A 352 -7.64 20.93 17.35
C HIS A 352 -7.98 20.61 18.80
N LEU A 353 -6.97 20.53 19.68
CA LEU A 353 -7.16 20.41 21.12
C LEU A 353 -8.01 21.57 21.66
N ARG A 354 -7.69 22.83 21.31
CA ARG A 354 -8.49 23.99 21.71
C ARG A 354 -9.95 23.89 21.26
N GLN A 355 -10.20 23.43 20.04
CA GLN A 355 -11.56 23.22 19.53
C GLN A 355 -12.28 22.09 20.27
N TRP A 356 -11.55 21.04 20.66
CA TRP A 356 -12.10 19.91 21.42
C TRP A 356 -12.47 20.31 22.86
N TRP A 357 -11.58 21.04 23.54
CA TRP A 357 -11.83 21.61 24.87
C TRP A 357 -12.97 22.63 24.88
N ALA A 358 -13.19 23.34 23.78
CA ALA A 358 -14.32 24.25 23.62
C ALA A 358 -15.68 23.53 23.42
N GLY A 359 -15.73 22.19 23.51
CA GLY A 359 -16.96 21.40 23.35
C GLY A 359 -17.53 21.40 21.93
N ALA A 360 -16.81 21.96 20.96
CA ALA A 360 -17.29 22.13 19.58
C ALA A 360 -17.15 20.86 18.72
N LEU A 361 -16.50 19.81 19.22
CA LEU A 361 -16.22 18.60 18.46
C LEU A 361 -17.11 17.42 18.88
N GLN A 362 -17.95 16.96 17.94
CA GLN A 362 -18.58 15.65 18.03
C GLN A 362 -17.52 14.52 17.89
N LEU A 363 -17.63 13.51 18.76
CA LEU A 363 -16.82 12.29 18.75
C LEU A 363 -17.24 11.40 17.57
N THR A 364 -16.59 11.56 16.43
CA THR A 364 -16.73 10.64 15.30
C THR A 364 -15.78 9.45 15.44
N PRO A 365 -16.11 8.24 14.93
CA PRO A 365 -15.25 7.05 15.01
C PRO A 365 -13.83 7.28 14.46
N ARG A 366 -13.71 8.03 13.35
CA ARG A 366 -12.42 8.42 12.77
C ARG A 366 -11.56 9.24 13.74
N ARG A 367 -12.16 10.16 14.47
CA ARG A 367 -11.44 10.98 15.47
C ARG A 367 -11.06 10.15 16.69
N ALA A 368 -11.90 9.20 17.11
CA ALA A 368 -11.55 8.27 18.17
C ALA A 368 -10.32 7.42 17.78
N TYR A 369 -10.26 6.95 16.52
CA TYR A 369 -9.06 6.30 15.97
C TYR A 369 -7.85 7.22 15.99
N GLU A 370 -7.97 8.44 15.46
CA GLU A 370 -6.86 9.40 15.42
C GLU A 370 -6.34 9.75 16.82
N VAL A 371 -7.23 9.97 17.79
CA VAL A 371 -6.85 10.22 19.19
C VAL A 371 -6.13 8.99 19.77
N THR A 372 -6.73 7.81 19.63
CA THR A 372 -6.17 6.55 20.17
C THR A 372 -4.78 6.27 19.59
N ALA A 373 -4.63 6.37 18.27
CA ALA A 373 -3.37 6.18 17.57
C ALA A 373 -2.32 7.21 18.03
N ASN A 374 -2.68 8.48 18.14
CA ASN A 374 -1.77 9.53 18.57
C ASN A 374 -1.39 9.42 20.06
N SER A 375 -2.26 8.85 20.90
CA SER A 375 -1.98 8.59 22.32
C SER A 375 -1.15 7.32 22.59
N THR A 376 -0.89 6.49 21.57
CA THR A 376 -0.13 5.23 21.73
C THR A 376 1.21 5.39 22.45
N PRO A 377 2.06 6.39 22.15
CA PRO A 377 3.28 6.61 22.91
C PRO A 377 3.04 6.93 24.40
N LEU A 378 1.96 7.64 24.74
CA LEU A 378 1.59 7.90 26.13
C LEU A 378 1.19 6.61 26.85
N TYR A 379 0.41 5.76 26.18
CA TYR A 379 0.04 4.44 26.68
C TYR A 379 1.28 3.57 26.92
N LEU A 380 2.25 3.60 26.00
CA LEU A 380 3.51 2.89 26.16
C LEU A 380 4.31 3.42 27.35
N ALA A 381 4.44 4.74 27.50
CA ALA A 381 5.15 5.35 28.62
C ALA A 381 4.50 4.97 29.97
N ALA A 382 3.17 5.07 30.06
CA ALA A 382 2.44 4.73 31.26
C ALA A 382 2.53 3.22 31.59
N ALA A 383 2.46 2.34 30.59
CA ALA A 383 2.67 0.90 30.77
C ALA A 383 4.09 0.58 31.25
N MET A 384 5.11 1.27 30.73
CA MET A 384 6.51 1.10 31.16
C MET A 384 6.73 1.59 32.59
N VAL A 385 6.17 2.75 32.96
CA VAL A 385 6.19 3.26 34.34
C VAL A 385 5.51 2.28 35.30
N ALA A 386 4.35 1.75 34.92
CA ALA A 386 3.64 0.76 35.71
C ALA A 386 4.42 -0.55 35.84
N ALA A 387 5.14 -0.98 34.80
CA ALA A 387 6.01 -2.15 34.85
C ALA A 387 7.18 -1.97 35.82
N VAL A 388 7.82 -0.79 35.85
CA VAL A 388 8.86 -0.49 36.85
C VAL A 388 8.29 -0.43 38.26
N ALA A 389 7.17 0.26 38.44
CA ALA A 389 6.51 0.35 39.73
C ALA A 389 6.14 -1.05 40.25
N TYR A 390 5.69 -1.96 39.38
CA TYR A 390 5.46 -3.36 39.72
C TYR A 390 6.76 -4.08 40.09
N TYR A 391 7.84 -3.86 39.36
CA TYR A 391 9.14 -4.47 39.67
C TYR A 391 9.65 -4.06 41.06
N GLU A 392 9.54 -2.78 41.41
CA GLU A 392 10.01 -2.22 42.70
C GLU A 392 9.10 -2.61 43.87
N THR A 393 7.80 -2.39 43.72
CA THR A 393 6.85 -2.55 44.84
C THR A 393 6.28 -3.96 44.96
N ARG A 394 6.35 -4.75 43.88
CA ARG A 394 5.62 -6.03 43.71
C ARG A 394 4.11 -5.90 43.93
N ALA A 395 3.58 -4.66 43.90
CA ALA A 395 2.18 -4.39 44.14
C ALA A 395 1.34 -4.79 42.92
N HIS A 396 0.33 -5.64 43.15
CA HIS A 396 -0.58 -6.06 42.08
C HIS A 396 -1.30 -4.88 41.40
N ALA A 397 -1.57 -3.80 42.12
CA ALA A 397 -2.17 -2.58 41.56
C ALA A 397 -1.35 -1.97 40.41
N ALA A 398 -0.02 -1.99 40.50
CA ALA A 398 0.86 -1.50 39.44
C ALA A 398 0.80 -2.40 38.19
N LEU A 399 0.75 -3.72 38.39
CA LEU A 399 0.54 -4.68 37.31
C LEU A 399 -0.78 -4.46 36.59
N VAL A 400 -1.87 -4.28 37.35
CA VAL A 400 -3.21 -4.01 36.80
C VAL A 400 -3.23 -2.71 36.02
N ALA A 401 -2.64 -1.64 36.56
CA ALA A 401 -2.56 -0.36 35.86
C ALA A 401 -1.79 -0.47 34.53
N GLY A 402 -0.67 -1.21 34.52
CA GLY A 402 0.12 -1.44 33.32
C GLY A 402 -0.56 -2.32 32.28
N ALA A 403 -1.31 -3.35 32.71
CA ALA A 403 -2.02 -4.27 31.83
C ALA A 403 -3.36 -3.72 31.30
N LEU A 404 -4.03 -2.85 32.06
CA LEU A 404 -5.29 -2.23 31.64
C LEU A 404 -5.12 -1.38 30.38
N ILE A 405 -3.98 -0.70 30.24
CA ILE A 405 -3.68 0.16 29.09
C ILE A 405 -3.68 -0.62 27.76
N PRO A 406 -2.86 -1.67 27.57
CA PRO A 406 -2.89 -2.46 26.34
C PRO A 406 -4.22 -3.21 26.16
N PHE A 407 -4.90 -3.60 27.25
CA PHE A 407 -6.24 -4.19 27.15
C PHE A 407 -7.22 -3.25 26.46
N VAL A 408 -7.33 -2.01 26.96
CA VAL A 408 -8.23 -0.99 26.38
C VAL A 408 -7.79 -0.63 24.96
N ALA A 409 -6.49 -0.46 24.71
CA ALA A 409 -5.98 -0.13 23.38
C ALA A 409 -6.31 -1.22 22.34
N CYS A 410 -6.07 -2.49 22.68
CA CYS A 410 -6.40 -3.63 21.83
C CYS A 410 -7.91 -3.77 21.61
N ALA A 411 -8.73 -3.57 22.65
CA ALA A 411 -10.18 -3.61 22.52
C ALA A 411 -10.71 -2.50 21.60
N VAL A 412 -10.25 -1.26 21.78
CA VAL A 412 -10.65 -0.12 20.93
C VAL A 412 -10.20 -0.35 19.50
N LEU A 413 -8.94 -0.70 19.25
CA LEU A 413 -8.47 -0.97 17.89
C LEU A 413 -9.20 -2.17 17.27
N GLY A 414 -9.44 -3.23 18.04
CA GLY A 414 -10.22 -4.39 17.61
C GLY A 414 -11.63 -4.01 17.17
N THR A 415 -12.34 -3.20 17.96
CA THR A 415 -13.68 -2.71 17.57
C THR A 415 -13.65 -1.87 16.30
N LEU A 416 -12.63 -1.02 16.11
CA LEU A 416 -12.51 -0.19 14.92
C LEU A 416 -12.25 -1.03 13.66
N PHE A 417 -11.34 -2.00 13.74
CA PHE A 417 -11.12 -2.93 12.63
C PHE A 417 -12.33 -3.82 12.34
N LEU A 418 -13.10 -4.20 13.36
CA LEU A 418 -14.35 -4.93 13.20
C LEU A 418 -15.39 -4.07 12.45
N LEU A 419 -15.54 -2.80 12.83
CA LEU A 419 -16.44 -1.87 12.14
C LEU A 419 -16.02 -1.68 10.68
N ASP A 420 -14.73 -1.51 10.41
CA ASP A 420 -14.21 -1.41 9.04
C ASP A 420 -14.40 -2.71 8.25
N PHE A 421 -14.34 -3.87 8.91
CA PHE A 421 -14.67 -5.15 8.30
C PHE A 421 -16.15 -5.25 7.94
N VAL A 422 -17.05 -4.90 8.86
CA VAL A 422 -18.51 -4.90 8.62
C VAL A 422 -18.89 -3.91 7.52
N ALA A 423 -18.25 -2.74 7.48
CA ALA A 423 -18.53 -1.72 6.48
C ALA A 423 -17.93 -2.03 5.10
N GLY A 424 -16.74 -2.63 5.05
CA GLY A 424 -15.96 -2.79 3.80
C GLY A 424 -15.79 -4.22 3.31
N ALA A 425 -16.23 -5.24 4.05
CA ALA A 425 -16.03 -6.67 3.80
C ALA A 425 -14.56 -7.07 3.52
N LYS A 426 -13.59 -6.30 4.01
CA LYS A 426 -12.16 -6.56 3.80
C LYS A 426 -11.65 -7.59 4.79
N GLY A 427 -11.47 -8.85 4.37
CA GLY A 427 -11.05 -9.95 5.24
C GLY A 427 -9.84 -9.67 6.14
N MET A 428 -8.86 -8.89 5.67
CA MET A 428 -7.69 -8.48 6.46
C MET A 428 -8.04 -7.65 7.70
N ASN A 429 -9.09 -6.81 7.63
CA ASN A 429 -9.57 -6.05 8.78
C ASN A 429 -10.25 -6.98 9.81
N GLY A 430 -10.99 -7.98 9.34
CA GLY A 430 -11.58 -9.00 10.21
C GLY A 430 -10.51 -9.83 10.94
N LEU A 431 -9.45 -10.23 10.22
CA LEU A 431 -8.30 -10.91 10.82
C LEU A 431 -7.58 -10.04 11.84
N ALA A 432 -7.29 -8.78 11.51
CA ALA A 432 -6.65 -7.83 12.43
C ALA A 432 -7.49 -7.63 13.70
N SER A 433 -8.82 -7.50 13.55
CA SER A 433 -9.75 -7.44 14.67
C SER A 433 -9.69 -8.69 15.54
N ALA A 434 -9.75 -9.88 14.95
CA ALA A 434 -9.69 -11.14 15.69
C ALA A 434 -8.36 -11.29 16.45
N SER A 435 -7.24 -10.97 15.80
CA SER A 435 -5.91 -10.95 16.42
C SER A 435 -5.85 -9.97 17.59
N LEU A 436 -6.42 -8.76 17.48
CA LEU A 436 -6.40 -7.78 18.57
C LEU A 436 -7.25 -8.20 19.77
N TYR A 437 -8.43 -8.77 19.55
CA TYR A 437 -9.23 -9.32 20.64
C TYR A 437 -8.54 -10.50 21.32
N LEU A 438 -7.88 -11.36 20.55
CA LEU A 438 -7.10 -12.46 21.11
C LEU A 438 -5.90 -11.93 21.91
N ALA A 439 -5.19 -10.91 21.40
CA ALA A 439 -4.12 -10.24 22.12
C ALA A 439 -4.60 -9.56 23.41
N ALA A 440 -5.83 -9.04 23.45
CA ALA A 440 -6.43 -8.46 24.65
C ALA A 440 -6.70 -9.50 25.76
N VAL A 441 -6.74 -10.80 25.45
CA VAL A 441 -6.84 -11.85 26.46
C VAL A 441 -5.60 -11.88 27.36
N THR A 442 -4.41 -11.62 26.83
CA THR A 442 -3.16 -11.63 27.61
C THR A 442 -3.19 -10.65 28.80
N PRO A 443 -3.45 -9.34 28.64
CA PRO A 443 -3.52 -8.44 29.79
C PRO A 443 -4.65 -8.82 30.76
N ALA A 444 -5.77 -9.36 30.28
CA ALA A 444 -6.83 -9.86 31.16
C ALA A 444 -6.37 -11.05 32.02
N LEU A 445 -5.60 -11.98 31.43
CA LEU A 445 -4.98 -13.10 32.16
C LEU A 445 -3.92 -12.61 33.16
N VAL A 446 -3.12 -11.60 32.79
CA VAL A 446 -2.12 -11.00 33.69
C VAL A 446 -2.80 -10.35 34.90
N ILE A 447 -3.93 -9.68 34.70
CA ILE A 447 -4.75 -9.11 35.78
C ILE A 447 -5.30 -10.23 36.68
N GLY A 448 -5.77 -11.34 36.13
CA GLY A 448 -6.41 -12.42 36.90
C GLY A 448 -5.47 -13.43 37.56
N GLY A 449 -4.26 -13.64 37.03
CA GLY A 449 -3.43 -14.81 37.36
C GLY A 449 -1.92 -14.57 37.49
N GLY A 450 -1.46 -13.32 37.43
CA GLY A 450 -0.03 -12.98 37.46
C GLY A 450 0.69 -13.31 36.15
N ILE A 451 2.01 -13.06 36.10
CA ILE A 451 2.82 -13.24 34.89
C ILE A 451 3.32 -14.68 34.80
N ARG A 452 2.87 -15.43 33.79
CA ARG A 452 3.39 -16.77 33.42
C ARG A 452 3.58 -16.87 31.91
N GLY A 453 4.38 -17.81 31.43
CA GLY A 453 4.56 -18.01 29.98
C GLY A 453 3.23 -18.23 29.25
N GLY A 454 2.34 -19.04 29.82
CA GLY A 454 0.99 -19.29 29.30
C GLY A 454 0.13 -18.04 29.16
N THR A 455 0.36 -17.00 29.96
CA THR A 455 -0.39 -15.72 29.82
C THR A 455 -0.04 -14.95 28.55
N MET A 456 1.14 -15.19 27.97
CA MET A 456 1.60 -14.56 26.73
C MET A 456 1.20 -15.35 25.47
N LEU A 457 0.68 -16.58 25.63
CA LEU A 457 0.26 -17.43 24.52
C LEU A 457 -0.79 -16.77 23.61
N PRO A 458 -1.84 -16.09 24.12
CA PRO A 458 -2.82 -15.43 23.24
C PRO A 458 -2.18 -14.38 22.31
N VAL A 459 -1.22 -13.61 22.80
CA VAL A 459 -0.47 -12.64 21.96
C VAL A 459 0.39 -13.33 20.91
N ALA A 460 1.06 -14.44 21.27
CA ALA A 460 1.84 -15.22 20.30
C ALA A 460 0.95 -15.82 19.19
N VAL A 461 -0.21 -16.38 19.56
CA VAL A 461 -1.20 -16.91 18.59
C VAL A 461 -1.77 -15.77 17.74
N ALA A 462 -2.09 -14.63 18.34
CA ALA A 462 -2.58 -13.45 17.61
C ALA A 462 -1.58 -12.96 16.56
N ALA A 463 -0.29 -12.89 16.93
CA ALA A 463 0.79 -12.51 16.02
C ALA A 463 0.98 -13.55 14.91
N ALA A 464 0.90 -14.85 15.22
CA ALA A 464 0.99 -15.93 14.25
C ALA A 464 -0.19 -15.94 13.26
N LEU A 465 -1.41 -15.71 13.72
CA LEU A 465 -2.60 -15.57 12.87
C LEU A 465 -2.46 -14.37 11.92
N PHE A 466 -2.00 -13.23 12.45
CA PHE A 466 -1.78 -12.04 11.64
C PHE A 466 -0.68 -12.26 10.60
N PHE A 467 0.42 -12.93 10.99
CA PHE A 467 1.48 -13.36 10.08
C PHE A 467 0.94 -14.28 8.98
N ALA A 468 0.16 -15.30 9.32
CA ALA A 468 -0.37 -16.27 8.36
C ALA A 468 -1.27 -15.60 7.31
N GLY A 469 -2.19 -14.73 7.73
CA GLY A 469 -3.04 -14.01 6.78
C GLY A 469 -2.27 -12.99 5.93
N HIS A 470 -1.24 -12.36 6.49
CA HIS A 470 -0.37 -11.47 5.74
C HIS A 470 0.50 -12.24 4.73
N ALA A 471 1.01 -13.42 5.10
CA ALA A 471 1.74 -14.31 4.20
C ALA A 471 0.86 -14.84 3.07
N GLN A 472 -0.40 -15.19 3.35
CA GLN A 472 -1.37 -15.57 2.32
C GLN A 472 -1.62 -14.42 1.33
N ASN A 473 -1.78 -13.19 1.81
CA ASN A 473 -1.90 -12.02 0.95
C ASN A 473 -0.64 -11.78 0.11
N LEU A 474 0.54 -12.02 0.67
CA LEU A 474 1.81 -11.92 -0.06
C LEU A 474 1.92 -12.98 -1.17
N LEU A 475 1.52 -14.22 -0.90
CA LEU A 475 1.51 -15.30 -1.89
C LEU A 475 0.51 -15.01 -3.03
N GLN A 476 -0.66 -14.47 -2.71
CA GLN A 476 -1.61 -14.02 -3.74
C GLN A 476 -1.02 -12.89 -4.60
N LEU A 477 -0.28 -11.96 -3.97
CA LEU A 477 0.38 -10.87 -4.69
C LEU A 477 1.50 -11.41 -5.60
N LEU A 478 2.28 -12.39 -5.14
CA LEU A 478 3.32 -13.06 -5.94
C LEU A 478 2.73 -13.70 -7.18
N ASN A 479 1.67 -14.51 -7.03
CA ASN A 479 1.01 -15.16 -8.15
C ASN A 479 0.49 -14.13 -9.18
N SER A 480 -0.03 -12.98 -8.71
CA SER A 480 -0.49 -11.92 -9.61
C SER A 480 0.64 -11.22 -10.38
N VAL A 481 1.85 -11.14 -9.78
CA VAL A 481 3.03 -10.57 -10.44
C VAL A 481 3.56 -11.53 -11.49
N ASP A 482 3.61 -12.82 -11.19
CA ASP A 482 4.06 -13.85 -12.13
C ASP A 482 3.13 -13.93 -13.37
N GLU A 483 1.81 -13.87 -13.17
CA GLU A 483 0.84 -13.78 -14.26
C GLU A 483 1.07 -12.54 -15.15
N LEU A 484 1.39 -11.40 -14.54
CA LEU A 484 1.67 -10.16 -15.26
C LEU A 484 2.97 -10.27 -16.08
N GLU A 485 4.01 -10.89 -15.52
CA GLU A 485 5.28 -11.10 -16.25
C GLU A 485 5.11 -12.05 -17.44
N VAL A 486 4.30 -13.10 -17.29
CA VAL A 486 3.96 -14.02 -18.39
C VAL A 486 3.17 -13.29 -19.49
N LEU A 487 2.19 -12.47 -19.14
CA LEU A 487 1.42 -11.70 -20.11
C LEU A 487 2.31 -10.70 -20.88
N ILE A 488 3.22 -10.02 -20.18
CA ILE A 488 4.17 -9.09 -20.83
C ILE A 488 5.14 -9.83 -21.75
N ALA A 489 5.64 -10.99 -21.33
CA ALA A 489 6.51 -11.82 -22.17
C ALA A 489 5.79 -12.26 -23.45
N SER A 490 4.52 -12.67 -23.35
CA SER A 490 3.70 -13.05 -24.51
C SER A 490 3.33 -11.89 -25.44
N GLY A 491 3.12 -10.68 -24.90
CA GLY A 491 2.82 -9.49 -25.70
C GLY A 491 4.03 -8.90 -26.43
N ARG A 492 5.24 -9.14 -25.93
CA ARG A 492 6.48 -8.76 -26.62
C ARG A 492 6.80 -9.69 -27.78
N SER A 493 6.60 -11.00 -27.62
CA SER A 493 6.83 -11.94 -28.73
C SER A 493 5.93 -11.67 -29.93
N SER A 494 4.69 -11.23 -29.71
CA SER A 494 3.79 -10.89 -30.83
C SER A 494 4.13 -9.57 -31.53
N ALA A 495 4.82 -8.64 -30.86
CA ALA A 495 5.17 -7.35 -31.44
C ALA A 495 6.44 -7.40 -32.30
N ASP A 496 7.38 -8.28 -31.95
CA ASP A 496 8.62 -8.47 -32.72
C ASP A 496 8.38 -9.29 -34.02
N ASP A 497 7.32 -10.11 -34.08
CA ASP A 497 6.97 -10.91 -35.26
C ASP A 497 6.28 -10.09 -36.39
N ASP A 498 5.81 -8.87 -36.11
CA ASP A 498 5.10 -8.01 -37.09
C ASP A 498 6.00 -6.97 -37.79
N ASP A 499 7.29 -6.88 -37.43
CA ASP A 499 8.25 -5.93 -38.00
C ASP A 499 9.22 -6.54 -39.05
N ASP A 500 9.07 -7.84 -39.37
CA ASP A 500 9.70 -8.53 -40.53
C ASP A 500 8.71 -8.69 -41.71
#